data_AF-A0A357WYP6-F1
#
_entry.id   AF-A0A357WYP6-F1
#
_cell.length_a   1.000
_cell.length_b   1.000
_cell.length_c   1.000
_cell.angle_alpha   90.00
_cell.angle_beta   90.00
_cell.angle_gamma   90.00
#
_symmetry.space_group_name_H-M   'P 1'
#
loop_
_entity.id
_entity.type
_entity.pdbx_description
1 polymer ?
#
loop_
_entity_poly.entity_id
_entity_poly.type
_entity_poly.pdbx_seq_one_letter_code
_entity_poly.pdbx_strand_id
1 'polypeptide(L)'
;MQKEIELKCLCDGLLDALREMGLGKYSLRNYYYEGMWPLIKAYRKAGKELYDPVFTNEVVLGIQKQFQEGLIGNHINMRVRKMAAMMEEYSLRRCIVWHRIKPCPTYQLSAYYENRTLEFKFWEERRKMRTPKGIQSFVGI
;
A
#
# COMPACT_ATOMS: atom_id res chain seq x y z
N MET A 1 -16.82 7.69 10.33
CA MET A 1 -16.14 8.20 11.53
C MET A 1 -15.04 7.22 11.86
N GLN A 2 -13.78 7.60 11.66
CA GLN A 2 -12.65 6.73 11.96
C GLN A 2 -12.54 6.64 13.49
N LYS A 3 -12.63 5.43 14.05
CA LYS A 3 -12.47 5.26 15.51
C LYS A 3 -11.03 5.57 15.87
N GLU A 4 -10.83 6.43 16.86
CA GLU A 4 -9.52 6.63 17.47
C GLU A 4 -8.98 5.27 17.93
N ILE A 5 -7.75 4.97 17.53
CA ILE A 5 -7.07 3.74 17.88
C ILE A 5 -5.63 4.08 18.22
N GLU A 6 -5.16 3.54 19.34
CA GLU A 6 -3.75 3.61 19.68
C GLU A 6 -2.93 2.89 18.60
N LEU A 7 -1.84 3.54 18.18
CA LEU A 7 -0.93 3.00 17.18
C LEU A 7 -0.39 1.63 17.60
N LYS A 8 -0.10 1.45 18.89
CA LYS A 8 0.39 0.18 19.43
C LYS A 8 -0.65 -0.93 19.23
N CYS A 9 -1.90 -0.70 19.63
CA CYS A 9 -3.00 -1.65 19.43
C CYS A 9 -3.24 -1.96 17.95
N LEU A 10 -3.09 -0.95 17.06
CA LEU A 10 -3.20 -1.17 15.62
C LEU A 10 -2.10 -2.14 15.13
N CYS A 11 -0.86 -1.86 15.50
CA CYS A 11 0.30 -2.62 15.06
C CYS A 11 0.26 -4.07 15.57
N ASP A 12 -0.05 -4.26 16.85
CA ASP A 12 -0.12 -5.59 17.46
C ASP A 12 -1.26 -6.41 16.82
N GLY A 13 -2.47 -5.84 16.73
CA GLY A 13 -3.61 -6.51 16.09
C GLY A 13 -3.38 -6.82 14.60
N LEU A 14 -2.65 -5.96 13.88
CA LEU A 14 -2.29 -6.21 12.49
C LEU A 14 -1.30 -7.38 12.36
N LEU A 15 -0.29 -7.47 13.23
CA LEU A 15 0.66 -8.59 13.22
C LEU A 15 -0.01 -9.92 13.56
N ASP A 16 -0.94 -9.90 14.51
CA ASP A 16 -1.72 -11.10 14.85
C ASP A 16 -2.62 -11.53 13.69
N ALA A 17 -3.33 -10.59 13.04
CA ALA A 17 -4.11 -10.89 11.84
C ALA A 17 -3.24 -11.45 10.70
N LEU A 18 -2.04 -10.90 10.47
CA LEU A 18 -1.09 -11.44 9.49
C LEU A 18 -0.63 -12.86 9.85
N ARG A 19 -0.44 -13.14 11.15
CA ARG A 19 -0.07 -14.48 11.63
C ARG A 19 -1.21 -15.48 11.41
N GLU A 20 -2.45 -15.10 11.70
CA GLU A 20 -3.64 -15.92 11.47
C GLU A 20 -3.87 -16.24 9.99
N MET A 21 -3.51 -15.32 9.08
CA MET A 21 -3.49 -15.58 7.63
C MET A 21 -2.36 -16.53 7.17
N GLY A 22 -1.56 -17.07 8.09
CA GLY A 22 -0.53 -18.06 7.79
C GLY A 22 0.79 -17.47 7.27
N LEU A 23 1.07 -16.18 7.49
CA LEU A 23 2.38 -15.63 7.14
C LEU A 23 3.47 -16.26 8.01
N GLY A 24 4.51 -16.80 7.35
CA GLY A 24 5.64 -17.39 8.05
C GLY A 24 6.43 -16.38 8.90
N LYS A 25 7.10 -16.89 9.94
CA LYS A 25 7.88 -16.09 10.92
C LYS A 25 8.84 -15.08 10.29
N TYR A 26 9.51 -15.45 9.20
CA TYR A 26 10.46 -14.57 8.52
C TYR A 26 9.75 -13.44 7.78
N SER A 27 8.61 -13.72 7.16
CA SER A 27 7.78 -12.70 6.50
C SER A 27 7.23 -11.70 7.51
N LEU A 28 6.73 -12.18 8.65
CA LEU A 28 6.27 -11.30 9.74
C LEU A 28 7.40 -10.42 10.28
N ARG A 29 8.58 -11.01 10.54
CA ARG A 29 9.78 -10.26 10.96
C ARG A 29 10.12 -9.16 9.95
N ASN A 30 10.10 -9.52 8.68
CA ASN A 30 10.38 -8.64 7.56
C ASN A 30 9.38 -7.48 7.45
N TYR A 31 8.10 -7.75 7.63
CA TYR A 31 7.05 -6.73 7.69
C TYR A 31 7.20 -5.82 8.91
N TYR A 32 7.57 -6.38 10.06
CA TYR A 32 7.81 -5.61 11.27
C TYR A 32 8.99 -4.65 11.10
N TYR A 33 10.20 -5.14 10.83
CA TYR A 33 11.40 -4.30 10.88
C TYR A 33 11.57 -3.37 9.68
N GLU A 34 11.17 -3.78 8.48
CA GLU A 34 11.37 -2.97 7.27
C GLU A 34 10.10 -2.25 6.80
N GLY A 35 8.93 -2.55 7.38
CA GLY A 35 7.65 -1.91 7.02
C GLY A 35 7.04 -1.12 8.16
N MET A 36 6.77 -1.79 9.28
CA MET A 36 6.05 -1.21 10.42
C MET A 36 6.96 -0.34 11.30
N TRP A 37 8.18 -0.78 11.57
CA TRP A 37 9.11 -0.07 12.44
C TRP A 37 9.49 1.33 11.96
N PRO A 38 9.73 1.58 10.65
CA PRO A 38 9.92 2.95 10.14
C PRO A 38 8.74 3.87 10.45
N LEU A 39 7.50 3.37 10.36
CA LEU A 39 6.30 4.10 10.72
C LEU A 39 6.26 4.36 12.22
N ILE A 40 6.43 3.33 13.06
CA ILE A 40 6.50 3.47 14.53
C ILE A 40 7.54 4.51 14.95
N LYS A 41 8.73 4.51 14.33
CA LYS A 41 9.80 5.47 14.62
C LYS A 41 9.39 6.90 14.28
N ALA A 42 8.67 7.11 13.17
CA ALA A 42 8.17 8.42 12.80
C ALA A 42 7.12 8.94 13.78
N TYR A 43 6.18 8.09 14.21
CA TYR A 43 5.19 8.44 15.24
C TYR A 43 5.83 8.78 16.58
N ARG A 44 6.81 7.99 17.04
CA ARG A 44 7.57 8.29 18.27
C ARG A 44 8.29 9.63 18.18
N LYS A 45 8.92 9.92 17.03
CA LYS A 45 9.59 11.21 16.80
C LYS A 45 8.61 12.38 16.83
N ALA A 46 7.37 12.17 16.37
CA ALA A 46 6.31 13.17 16.38
C ALA A 46 5.54 13.26 17.71
N GLY A 47 5.82 12.39 18.69
CA GLY A 47 5.06 12.31 19.93
C GLY A 47 3.60 11.90 19.75
N LYS A 48 3.26 11.21 18.65
CA LYS A 48 1.89 10.77 18.35
C LYS A 48 1.67 9.34 18.84
N GLU A 49 0.66 9.14 19.68
CA GLU A 49 0.27 7.82 20.19
C GLU A 49 -0.95 7.23 19.47
N LEU A 50 -1.83 8.08 18.94
CA LEU A 50 -3.00 7.69 18.15
C LEU A 50 -2.64 7.55 16.68
N TYR A 51 -3.23 6.56 16.01
CA TYR A 51 -3.09 6.37 14.57
C TYR A 51 -3.74 7.52 13.81
N ASP A 52 -2.99 8.03 12.83
CA ASP A 52 -3.36 9.15 11.97
C ASP A 52 -3.04 8.78 10.51
N PRO A 53 -4.05 8.53 9.65
CA PRO A 53 -3.81 8.13 8.27
C PRO A 53 -3.13 9.22 7.45
N VAL A 54 -3.40 10.49 7.73
CA VAL A 54 -2.82 11.63 7.01
C VAL A 54 -1.33 11.69 7.31
N PHE A 55 -0.97 11.67 8.59
CA PHE A 55 0.44 11.62 9.01
C PHE A 55 1.15 10.37 8.50
N THR A 56 0.48 9.21 8.48
CA THR A 56 1.06 7.97 7.93
C THR A 56 1.42 8.15 6.45
N ASN A 57 0.53 8.77 5.67
CA ASN A 57 0.79 9.05 4.26
C ASN A 57 1.96 10.04 4.06
N GLU A 58 2.06 11.07 4.89
CA GLU A 58 3.21 11.99 4.87
C GLU A 58 4.53 11.26 5.10
N VAL A 59 4.58 10.36 6.07
CA VAL A 59 5.77 9.54 6.35
C VAL A 59 6.11 8.63 5.16
N VAL A 60 5.11 8.01 4.55
CA VAL A 60 5.27 7.17 3.35
C VAL A 60 5.85 7.98 2.19
N LEU A 61 5.34 9.18 1.94
CA LEU A 61 5.84 10.08 0.88
C LEU A 61 7.28 10.51 1.16
N GLY A 62 7.62 10.81 2.42
CA GLY A 62 8.99 11.12 2.82
C GLY A 62 9.97 9.97 2.56
N ILE A 63 9.57 8.73 2.88
CA ILE A 63 10.35 7.53 2.61
C ILE A 63 10.46 7.27 1.10
N GLN A 64 9.39 7.47 0.34
CA GLN A 64 9.42 7.36 -1.11
C GLN A 64 10.39 8.35 -1.74
N LYS A 65 10.45 9.59 -1.23
CA LYS A 65 11.44 10.58 -1.67
C LYS A 65 12.87 10.13 -1.37
N GLN A 66 13.14 9.64 -0.17
CA GLN A 66 14.46 9.07 0.18
C GLN A 66 14.86 7.91 -0.75
N PHE A 67 13.89 7.10 -1.19
CA PHE A 67 14.13 6.03 -2.15
C PHE A 67 14.51 6.59 -3.53
N GLN A 68 13.80 7.60 -4.01
CA GLN A 68 14.10 8.28 -5.28
C GLN A 68 15.50 8.91 -5.27
N GLU A 69 15.93 9.42 -4.11
CA GLU A 69 17.26 9.98 -3.89
C GLU A 69 18.35 8.91 -3.69
N GLY A 70 18.00 7.62 -3.68
CA GLY A 70 18.94 6.51 -3.51
C GLY A 70 19.42 6.27 -2.08
N LEU A 71 18.82 6.92 -1.08
CA LEU A 71 19.22 6.82 0.34
C LEU A 71 18.74 5.53 1.01
N ILE A 72 17.70 4.90 0.47
CA ILE A 72 17.13 3.65 1.00
C ILE A 72 16.91 2.63 -0.12
N GLY A 73 16.98 1.34 0.25
CA GLY A 73 16.68 0.26 -0.68
C GLY A 73 15.19 0.18 -1.03
N ASN A 74 14.89 -0.26 -2.26
CA ASN A 74 13.51 -0.44 -2.74
C ASN A 74 12.67 -1.37 -1.83
N HIS A 75 13.31 -2.35 -1.20
CA HIS A 75 12.62 -3.29 -0.30
C HIS A 75 12.00 -2.59 0.92
N ILE A 76 12.65 -1.54 1.47
CA ILE A 76 12.10 -0.75 2.58
C ILE A 76 10.91 0.07 2.08
N ASN A 77 11.08 0.84 1.00
CA ASN A 77 10.01 1.64 0.39
C ASN A 77 8.76 0.79 0.11
N MET A 78 8.94 -0.37 -0.52
CA MET A 78 7.86 -1.31 -0.82
C MET A 78 7.16 -1.86 0.43
N ARG A 79 7.91 -2.20 1.48
CA ARG A 79 7.33 -2.75 2.71
C ARG A 79 6.61 -1.70 3.53
N VAL A 80 7.15 -0.48 3.61
CA VAL A 80 6.49 0.65 4.27
C VAL A 80 5.17 0.99 3.58
N ARG A 81 5.16 1.08 2.24
CA ARG A 81 3.93 1.33 1.47
C ARG A 81 2.88 0.25 1.69
N LYS A 82 3.29 -1.02 1.65
CA LYS A 82 2.39 -2.15 1.95
C LYS A 82 1.84 -2.07 3.36
N MET A 83 2.70 -1.75 4.33
CA MET A 83 2.30 -1.68 5.73
C MET A 83 1.32 -0.53 5.99
N ALA A 84 1.57 0.64 5.42
CA ALA A 84 0.66 1.79 5.54
C ALA A 84 -0.74 1.47 5.00
N ALA A 85 -0.82 0.82 3.83
CA ALA A 85 -2.10 0.39 3.25
C ALA A 85 -2.81 -0.64 4.15
N MET A 86 -2.07 -1.62 4.70
CA MET A 86 -2.63 -2.61 5.63
C MET A 86 -3.10 -1.97 6.94
N MET A 87 -2.37 -0.98 7.49
CA MET A 87 -2.78 -0.23 8.67
C MET A 87 -4.06 0.55 8.44
N GLU A 88 -4.19 1.20 7.28
CA GLU A 88 -5.40 1.94 6.91
C GLU A 88 -6.61 1.00 6.81
N GLU A 89 -6.50 -0.10 6.05
CA GLU A 89 -7.57 -1.09 5.93
C GLU A 89 -7.97 -1.69 7.28
N TYR A 90 -6.98 -2.07 8.09
CA TYR A 90 -7.23 -2.66 9.40
C TYR A 90 -7.86 -1.66 10.37
N SER A 91 -7.50 -0.37 10.30
CA SER A 91 -8.13 0.68 11.10
C SER A 91 -9.63 0.82 10.81
N LEU A 92 -10.03 0.62 9.54
CA LEU A 92 -11.41 0.77 9.08
C LEU A 92 -12.25 -0.50 9.30
N ARG A 93 -11.69 -1.67 9.00
CA ARG A 93 -12.46 -2.92 8.90
C ARG A 93 -12.16 -3.93 10.00
N ARG A 94 -11.06 -3.76 10.74
CA ARG A 94 -10.52 -4.76 11.69
C ARG A 94 -10.22 -6.12 11.07
N CYS A 95 -10.13 -6.16 9.75
CA CYS A 95 -9.71 -7.31 8.96
C CYS A 95 -8.81 -6.83 7.81
N ILE A 96 -7.91 -7.69 7.36
CA ILE A 96 -7.02 -7.41 6.23
C ILE A 96 -7.60 -8.15 5.02
N VAL A 97 -7.83 -7.42 3.91
CA VAL A 97 -8.15 -8.03 2.63
C VAL A 97 -6.96 -7.82 1.71
N TRP A 98 -6.41 -8.89 1.14
CA TRP A 98 -5.18 -8.77 0.36
C TRP A 98 -5.45 -8.16 -1.02
N HIS A 99 -5.27 -6.85 -1.15
CA HIS A 99 -5.23 -6.14 -2.43
C HIS A 99 -3.81 -6.06 -3.01
N ARG A 100 -3.59 -6.57 -4.23
CA ARG A 100 -2.28 -6.44 -4.90
C ARG A 100 -1.91 -4.96 -5.10
N ILE A 101 -0.93 -4.49 -4.34
CA ILE A 101 -0.37 -3.15 -4.51
C ILE A 101 0.62 -3.17 -5.67
N LYS A 102 0.46 -2.24 -6.62
CA LYS A 102 1.38 -2.09 -7.75
C LYS A 102 2.79 -1.79 -7.23
N PRO A 103 3.83 -2.49 -7.76
CA PRO A 103 5.20 -2.22 -7.36
C PRO A 103 5.56 -0.75 -7.64
N CYS A 104 6.39 -0.16 -6.78
CA CYS A 104 7.09 1.08 -7.13
C CYS A 104 8.01 0.74 -8.32
N PRO A 105 7.91 1.45 -9.44
CA PRO A 105 8.84 1.23 -10.53
C PRO A 105 10.26 1.53 -10.03
N THR A 106 11.20 0.62 -10.30
CA THR A 106 12.62 0.76 -9.92
C THR A 106 13.27 1.96 -10.60
N TYR A 107 12.77 2.31 -11.78
CA TYR A 107 13.23 3.44 -12.57
C TYR A 107 12.07 4.41 -12.71
N GLN A 108 12.36 5.69 -12.44
CA GLN A 108 11.44 6.74 -12.85
C GLN A 108 11.49 6.81 -14.37
N LEU A 109 10.33 6.69 -15.02
CA LEU A 109 10.24 6.84 -16.46
C LEU A 109 10.53 8.31 -16.79
N SER A 110 11.19 8.57 -17.92
CA SER A 110 11.29 9.96 -18.38
C SER A 110 9.89 10.51 -18.66
N ALA A 111 9.73 11.84 -18.57
CA ALA A 111 8.43 12.49 -18.83
C ALA A 111 7.81 12.06 -20.17
N TYR A 112 8.64 11.79 -21.18
CA TYR A 112 8.21 11.24 -22.47
C TYR A 112 7.47 9.89 -22.32
N TYR A 113 8.06 8.94 -21.60
CA TYR A 113 7.49 7.61 -21.41
C TYR A 113 6.31 7.62 -20.42
N GLU A 114 6.32 8.49 -19.42
CA GLU A 114 5.17 8.67 -18.52
C GLU A 114 3.94 9.16 -19.29
N ASN A 115 4.11 10.18 -20.14
CA ASN A 115 3.03 10.72 -20.97
C ASN A 115 2.49 9.68 -21.95
N ARG A 116 3.36 8.94 -22.65
CA ARG A 116 2.96 7.82 -23.52
C ARG A 116 2.13 6.76 -22.78
N THR A 117 2.49 6.47 -21.53
CA THR A 117 1.78 5.48 -20.71
C THR A 117 0.39 5.98 -20.29
N LEU A 118 0.27 7.28 -19.97
CA LEU A 118 -1.00 7.92 -19.67
C LEU A 118 -1.93 7.95 -20.89
N GLU A 119 -1.41 8.33 -22.05
CA GLU A 119 -2.13 8.32 -23.33
C GLU A 119 -2.67 6.91 -23.65
N PHE A 120 -1.84 5.88 -23.46
CA PHE A 120 -2.26 4.50 -23.69
C PHE A 120 -3.40 4.07 -22.76
N LYS A 121 -3.30 4.37 -21.45
CA LYS A 121 -4.38 4.08 -20.49
C LYS A 121 -5.69 4.77 -20.87
N PHE A 122 -5.60 6.05 -21.24
CA PHE A 122 -6.76 6.83 -21.65
C PHE A 122 -7.40 6.27 -22.92
N TRP A 123 -6.58 5.85 -23.89
CA TRP A 123 -7.05 5.15 -25.07
C TRP A 123 -7.73 3.81 -24.72
N GLU A 124 -7.17 3.04 -23.79
CA GLU A 124 -7.72 1.76 -23.34
C GLU A 124 -9.10 1.92 -22.67
N GLU A 125 -9.26 2.94 -21.82
CA GLU A 125 -10.55 3.27 -21.20
C GLU A 125 -11.59 3.71 -22.22
N ARG A 126 -11.21 4.57 -23.18
CA ARG A 126 -12.09 4.95 -24.31
C ARG A 126 -12.50 3.74 -25.13
N ARG A 127 -11.60 2.77 -25.35
CA ARG A 127 -11.93 1.53 -26.06
C ARG A 127 -12.96 0.70 -25.30
N LYS A 128 -12.82 0.54 -23.98
CA LYS A 128 -13.79 -0.18 -23.13
C LYS A 128 -15.18 0.45 -23.17
N MET A 129 -15.28 1.78 -23.27
CA MET A 129 -16.56 2.47 -23.43
C MET A 129 -17.20 2.30 -24.82
N ARG A 130 -16.38 2.11 -25.87
CA ARG A 130 -16.85 1.96 -27.26
C ARG A 130 -17.21 0.52 -27.63
N THR A 131 -16.76 -0.46 -26.85
CA THR A 131 -17.07 -1.86 -27.12
C THR A 131 -18.45 -2.16 -26.51
N PRO A 132 -19.48 -2.49 -27.29
CA PRO A 132 -20.75 -2.92 -26.72
C PRO A 132 -20.49 -4.13 -25.82
N LYS A 133 -21.02 -4.14 -24.60
CA LYS A 133 -21.01 -5.35 -23.76
C LYS A 133 -21.83 -6.39 -24.50
N GLY A 134 -21.17 -7.26 -25.28
CA GLY A 134 -21.82 -8.38 -25.94
C GLY A 134 -22.49 -9.23 -24.87
N ILE A 135 -23.82 -9.25 -24.87
CA ILE A 135 -24.60 -10.23 -24.12
C ILE A 135 -24.31 -11.56 -24.80
N GLN A 136 -23.37 -12.34 -24.27
CA GLN A 136 -23.25 -13.74 -24.64
C GLN A 136 -24.41 -14.48 -23.96
N SER A 137 -25.56 -14.55 -24.64
CA SER A 137 -26.57 -15.56 -24.33
C SER A 137 -26.05 -16.90 -24.86
N PHE A 138 -25.58 -17.77 -23.96
CA PHE A 138 -25.39 -19.18 -24.28
C PHE A 138 -26.77 -19.77 -24.59
N VAL A 139 -27.03 -20.04 -25.87
CA VAL A 139 -28.12 -20.93 -26.27
C VAL A 139 -27.53 -22.33 -26.24
N GLY A 140 -27.84 -23.08 -25.18
CA GLY A 140 -27.52 -24.50 -25.10
C GLY A 140 -28.33 -25.25 -26.15
N ILE A 141 -27.65 -26.05 -26.97
CA ILE A 141 -28.25 -27.11 -27.79
C ILE A 141 -28.24 -28.38 -26.95
#